data_AF-A0A924X8V9-F1
#
_entry.id   AF-A0A924X8V9-F1
#
_cell.length_a   1.000
_cell.length_b   1.000
_cell.length_c   1.000
_cell.angle_alpha   90.00
_cell.angle_beta   90.00
_cell.angle_gamma   90.00
#
_symmetry.space_group_name_H-M   'P 1'
#
loop_
_entity.id
_entity.type
_entity.pdbx_description
1 polymer ?
#
loop_
_entity_poly.entity_id
_entity_poly.type
_entity_poly.pdbx_seq_one_letter_code
_entity_poly.pdbx_strand_id
1 'polypeptide(L)'
;MAIPLSKAQWLADIAPRSHREYAKFYLQNAGATQQSAEDVWKKLYEPHEARPLQKSLGEIERLGAKVVLDCRLSDLRTATEDSAVVIVVAHWRSGLLFPEDVLDPGQFVYRLGTSTAPLLTRLRNGLSSATRSALIQSGPACTPIPLATVLRELNRLMQTRLIERDEAPSPVAFELAQNRATLNSECPSILDETMGLELCDGTHDAGEVSQAVSDRFAGTLDLTACFSVVLAESIKRRAPGSLILANREAVSPTIRLPLIKQTLRVLAAHPGDYIEVSRAIRERLLN
;
A
#
# COMPACT_ATOMS: atom_id res chain seq x y z
N MET A 1 -1.06 -4.90 -13.21
CA MET A 1 -0.99 -5.68 -11.96
C MET A 1 0.47 -5.79 -11.51
N ALA A 2 0.74 -5.70 -10.21
CA ALA A 2 2.10 -5.71 -9.63
C ALA A 2 2.20 -6.63 -8.40
N ILE A 3 1.60 -7.82 -8.51
CA ILE A 3 1.62 -8.87 -7.49
C ILE A 3 2.44 -10.04 -8.06
N PRO A 4 3.36 -10.68 -7.32
CA PRO A 4 4.21 -11.73 -7.89
C PRO A 4 3.36 -12.92 -8.33
N LEU A 5 3.50 -13.28 -9.61
CA LEU A 5 2.79 -14.42 -10.22
C LEU A 5 3.73 -15.59 -10.57
N SER A 6 5.03 -15.43 -10.33
CA SER A 6 6.04 -16.46 -10.56
C SER A 6 6.95 -16.64 -9.34
N LYS A 7 7.53 -17.85 -9.20
CA LYS A 7 8.48 -18.17 -8.12
C LYS A 7 9.67 -17.21 -8.14
N ALA A 8 10.17 -16.88 -9.33
CA ALA A 8 11.30 -15.97 -9.49
C ALA A 8 10.99 -14.57 -8.97
N GLN A 9 9.84 -13.99 -9.33
CA GLN A 9 9.40 -12.69 -8.81
C GLN A 9 9.19 -12.74 -7.30
N TRP A 10 8.53 -13.78 -6.79
CA TRP A 10 8.34 -13.96 -5.34
C TRP A 10 9.65 -13.97 -4.57
N LEU A 11 10.63 -14.76 -5.02
CA LEU A 11 11.94 -14.83 -4.37
C LEU A 11 12.73 -13.52 -4.48
N ALA A 12 12.55 -12.77 -5.57
CA ALA A 12 13.12 -11.43 -5.68
C ALA A 12 12.45 -10.45 -4.70
N ASP A 13 11.13 -10.46 -4.60
CA ASP A 13 10.33 -9.53 -3.79
C ASP A 13 10.60 -9.66 -2.28
N ILE A 14 10.94 -10.86 -1.81
CA ILE A 14 11.25 -11.10 -0.39
C ILE A 14 12.73 -10.93 -0.04
N ALA A 15 13.60 -10.71 -1.04
CA ALA A 15 15.03 -10.59 -0.78
C ALA A 15 15.29 -9.45 0.21
N PRO A 16 16.33 -9.52 1.06
CA PRO A 16 16.58 -8.51 2.10
C PRO A 16 16.67 -7.06 1.59
N ARG A 17 17.06 -6.87 0.32
CA ARG A 17 17.18 -5.55 -0.33
C ARG A 17 15.99 -5.16 -1.19
N SER A 18 14.97 -5.99 -1.27
CA SER A 18 13.75 -5.67 -2.01
C SER A 18 12.95 -4.64 -1.23
N HIS A 19 12.44 -3.63 -1.94
CA HIS A 19 11.52 -2.62 -1.41
C HIS A 19 10.04 -3.05 -1.54
N ARG A 20 9.78 -4.29 -1.95
CA ARG A 20 8.42 -4.87 -2.04
C ARG A 20 7.98 -5.40 -0.69
N GLU A 21 6.82 -4.95 -0.23
CA GLU A 21 6.22 -5.42 1.01
C GLU A 21 5.21 -6.55 0.78
N TYR A 22 4.57 -6.65 -0.39
CA TYR A 22 3.45 -7.59 -0.56
C TYR A 22 3.80 -9.04 -0.17
N ALA A 23 4.89 -9.58 -0.72
CA ALA A 23 5.31 -10.95 -0.43
C ALA A 23 5.79 -11.13 1.02
N LYS A 24 6.45 -10.11 1.59
CA LYS A 24 6.91 -10.12 2.99
C LYS A 24 5.72 -10.10 3.96
N PHE A 25 4.73 -9.26 3.67
CA PHE A 25 3.48 -9.18 4.43
C PHE A 25 2.71 -10.50 4.36
N TYR A 26 2.67 -11.14 3.20
CA TYR A 26 2.07 -12.48 3.07
C TYR A 26 2.79 -13.51 3.95
N LEU A 27 4.13 -13.54 3.95
CA LEU A 27 4.93 -14.45 4.79
C LEU A 27 4.64 -14.25 6.29
N GLN A 28 4.56 -13.00 6.73
CA GLN A 28 4.27 -12.64 8.12
C GLN A 28 2.87 -13.12 8.53
N ASN A 29 1.84 -12.85 7.71
CA ASN A 29 0.46 -13.20 8.02
C ASN A 29 0.14 -14.68 7.88
N ALA A 30 0.86 -15.40 7.02
CA ALA A 30 0.74 -16.85 6.91
C ALA A 30 1.30 -17.59 8.14
N GLY A 31 1.88 -16.90 9.12
CA GLY A 31 2.54 -17.51 10.27
C GLY A 31 3.75 -18.36 9.87
N ALA A 32 4.33 -18.11 8.69
CA ALA A 32 5.31 -18.98 8.06
C ALA A 32 6.75 -18.45 8.23
N THR A 33 7.01 -17.68 9.29
CA THR A 33 8.31 -17.01 9.52
C THR A 33 9.49 -17.97 9.70
N GLN A 34 9.22 -19.24 10.04
CA GLN A 34 10.25 -20.29 10.15
C GLN A 34 10.38 -21.17 8.91
N GLN A 35 9.50 -21.02 7.91
CA GLN A 35 9.55 -21.82 6.69
C GLN A 35 10.46 -21.16 5.66
N SER A 36 11.09 -21.98 4.81
CA SER A 36 11.81 -21.43 3.67
C SER A 36 10.82 -20.70 2.74
N ALA A 37 11.26 -19.60 2.15
CA ALA A 37 10.46 -18.87 1.19
C ALA A 37 9.97 -19.72 0.01
N GLU A 38 10.78 -20.70 -0.40
CA GLU A 38 10.42 -21.65 -1.45
C GLU A 38 9.32 -22.61 -1.02
N ASP A 39 9.35 -23.07 0.23
CA ASP A 39 8.28 -23.89 0.79
C ASP A 39 6.97 -23.11 0.86
N VAL A 40 7.02 -21.85 1.32
CA VAL A 40 5.83 -21.00 1.37
C VAL A 40 5.28 -20.75 -0.04
N TRP A 41 6.15 -20.46 -1.01
CA TRP A 41 5.74 -20.35 -2.41
C TRP A 41 5.00 -21.61 -2.86
N LYS A 42 5.64 -22.78 -2.73
CA LYS A 42 5.14 -24.04 -3.28
C LYS A 42 3.87 -24.52 -2.59
N LYS A 43 3.79 -24.40 -1.26
CA LYS A 43 2.73 -25.01 -0.44
C LYS A 43 1.56 -24.07 -0.19
N LEU A 44 1.81 -22.77 -0.10
CA LEU A 44 0.81 -21.79 0.31
C LEU A 44 0.51 -20.80 -0.82
N TYR A 45 1.50 -20.04 -1.25
CA TYR A 45 1.25 -18.89 -2.12
C TYR A 45 0.87 -19.28 -3.56
N GLU A 46 1.61 -20.16 -4.23
CA GLU A 46 1.30 -20.56 -5.61
C GLU A 46 -0.10 -21.18 -5.77
N PRO A 47 -0.48 -22.21 -4.99
CA PRO A 47 -1.77 -22.87 -5.17
C PRO A 47 -2.96 -22.00 -4.76
N HIS A 48 -2.80 -21.12 -3.77
CA HIS A 48 -3.91 -20.35 -3.20
C HIS A 48 -3.99 -18.90 -3.70
N GLU A 49 -2.89 -18.30 -4.14
CA GLU A 49 -2.82 -16.93 -4.65
C GLU A 49 -2.43 -16.88 -6.12
N ALA A 50 -1.19 -17.23 -6.47
CA ALA A 50 -0.64 -16.95 -7.80
C ALA A 50 -1.42 -17.61 -8.94
N ARG A 51 -1.71 -18.91 -8.83
CA ARG A 51 -2.42 -19.67 -9.88
C ARG A 51 -3.88 -19.24 -10.02
N PRO A 52 -4.67 -19.05 -8.94
CA PRO A 52 -6.01 -18.47 -9.04
C PRO A 52 -6.04 -17.07 -9.67
N LEU A 53 -5.04 -16.22 -9.36
CA LEU A 53 -4.90 -14.90 -9.95
C LEU A 53 -4.62 -15.00 -11.45
N GLN A 54 -3.62 -15.79 -11.87
CA GLN A 54 -3.30 -16.03 -13.28
C GLN A 54 -4.51 -16.53 -14.07
N LYS A 55 -5.25 -17.50 -13.53
CA LYS A 55 -6.49 -18.00 -14.16
C LYS A 55 -7.53 -16.90 -14.32
N SER A 56 -7.71 -16.06 -13.28
CA SER A 56 -8.67 -14.96 -13.32
C SER A 56 -8.28 -13.90 -14.35
N LEU A 57 -6.98 -13.59 -14.50
CA LEU A 57 -6.48 -12.65 -15.50
C LEU A 57 -6.75 -13.15 -16.94
N GLY A 58 -6.45 -14.41 -17.24
CA GLY A 58 -6.76 -14.98 -18.57
C GLY A 58 -8.27 -15.13 -18.84
N GLU A 59 -9.10 -15.18 -17.80
CA GLU A 59 -10.56 -15.07 -17.95
C GLU A 59 -11.00 -13.62 -18.21
N ILE A 60 -10.38 -12.64 -17.54
CA ILE A 60 -10.64 -11.20 -17.73
C ILE A 60 -10.26 -10.74 -19.14
N GLU A 61 -9.11 -11.20 -19.67
CA GLU A 61 -8.70 -10.89 -21.05
C GLU A 61 -9.69 -11.44 -22.08
N ARG A 62 -10.19 -12.67 -21.87
CA ARG A 62 -11.21 -13.29 -22.74
C ARG A 62 -12.56 -12.56 -22.72
N LEU A 63 -12.81 -11.72 -21.71
CA LEU A 63 -13.99 -10.85 -21.63
C LEU A 63 -13.77 -9.50 -22.34
N GLY A 64 -12.64 -9.31 -23.02
CA GLY A 64 -12.34 -8.12 -23.82
C GLY A 64 -11.58 -7.03 -23.06
N ALA A 65 -11.18 -7.26 -21.81
CA ALA A 65 -10.36 -6.31 -21.06
C ALA A 65 -8.87 -6.42 -21.47
N LYS A 66 -8.18 -5.28 -21.56
CA LYS A 66 -6.72 -5.24 -21.70
C LYS A 66 -6.07 -5.47 -20.33
N VAL A 67 -5.27 -6.53 -20.20
CA VAL A 67 -4.51 -6.81 -18.98
C VAL A 67 -3.04 -6.44 -19.19
N VAL A 68 -2.51 -5.63 -18.27
CA VAL A 68 -1.09 -5.27 -18.21
C VAL A 68 -0.48 -5.92 -16.97
N LEU A 69 0.36 -6.92 -17.19
CA LEU A 69 1.22 -7.51 -16.15
C LEU A 69 2.50 -6.69 -16.01
N ASP A 70 3.13 -6.75 -14.84
CA ASP A 70 4.32 -5.95 -14.53
C ASP A 70 4.11 -4.47 -14.92
N CYS A 71 2.99 -3.91 -14.43
CA CYS A 71 2.58 -2.55 -14.76
C CYS A 71 3.56 -1.52 -14.18
N ARG A 72 4.02 -0.59 -15.01
CA ARG A 72 4.82 0.58 -14.65
C ARG A 72 3.94 1.78 -14.35
N LEU A 73 4.51 2.84 -13.77
CA LEU A 73 3.79 4.09 -13.58
C LEU A 73 3.34 4.71 -14.92
N SER A 74 4.17 4.59 -15.96
CA SER A 74 3.83 5.07 -17.31
C SER A 74 2.63 4.34 -17.93
N ASP A 75 2.40 3.08 -17.59
CA ASP A 75 1.27 2.31 -18.12
C ASP A 75 -0.06 2.80 -17.55
N LEU A 76 -0.06 3.30 -16.32
CA LEU A 76 -1.25 3.92 -15.72
C LEU A 76 -1.68 5.15 -16.51
N ARG A 77 -0.73 5.99 -16.92
CA ARG A 77 -1.02 7.16 -17.77
C ARG A 77 -1.70 6.72 -19.05
N THR A 78 -1.06 5.84 -19.82
CA THR A 78 -1.59 5.31 -21.08
C THR A 78 -2.99 4.70 -20.88
N ALA A 79 -3.19 3.92 -19.82
CA ALA A 79 -4.49 3.32 -19.52
C ALA A 79 -5.57 4.39 -19.28
N THR A 80 -5.26 5.47 -18.55
CA THR A 80 -6.21 6.56 -18.29
C THR A 80 -6.43 7.49 -19.49
N GLU A 81 -5.57 7.44 -20.50
CA GLU A 81 -5.78 8.15 -21.78
C GLU A 81 -6.66 7.33 -22.73
N ASP A 82 -6.53 6.00 -22.71
CA ASP A 82 -7.14 5.10 -23.70
C ASP A 82 -8.44 4.44 -23.25
N SER A 83 -8.74 4.41 -21.95
CA SER A 83 -9.82 3.60 -21.39
C SER A 83 -10.78 4.41 -20.52
N ALA A 84 -12.08 4.12 -20.62
CA ALA A 84 -13.10 4.71 -19.75
C ALA A 84 -13.13 4.08 -18.35
N VAL A 85 -12.62 2.86 -18.19
CA VAL A 85 -12.51 2.16 -16.91
C VAL A 85 -11.10 1.61 -16.77
N VAL A 86 -10.42 1.95 -15.68
CA VAL A 86 -9.08 1.48 -15.35
C VAL A 86 -9.12 0.83 -13.98
N ILE A 87 -8.63 -0.40 -13.89
CA ILE A 87 -8.61 -1.18 -12.64
C ILE A 87 -7.14 -1.41 -12.25
N VAL A 88 -6.77 -0.94 -11.06
CA VAL A 88 -5.41 -1.09 -10.54
C VAL A 88 -5.38 -2.19 -9.49
N VAL A 89 -4.69 -3.29 -9.81
CA VAL A 89 -4.40 -4.38 -8.88
C VAL A 89 -2.92 -4.32 -8.50
N ALA A 90 -2.63 -3.62 -7.40
CA ALA A 90 -1.29 -3.44 -6.88
C ALA A 90 -1.35 -3.32 -5.35
N HIS A 91 -0.22 -3.54 -4.68
CA HIS A 91 -0.13 -3.35 -3.24
C HIS A 91 0.09 -1.87 -2.91
N TRP A 92 -0.51 -1.41 -1.81
CA TRP A 92 -0.21 -0.11 -1.23
C TRP A 92 0.60 -0.33 0.04
N ARG A 93 1.82 0.20 0.05
CA ARG A 93 2.72 0.15 1.18
C ARG A 93 2.17 1.03 2.31
N SER A 94 1.77 0.39 3.43
CA SER A 94 0.85 0.97 4.43
C SER A 94 1.40 2.16 5.24
N GLY A 95 2.71 2.43 5.16
CA GLY A 95 3.36 3.48 5.94
C GLY A 95 3.71 3.10 7.38
N LEU A 96 3.48 1.84 7.75
CA LEU A 96 4.06 1.27 8.97
C LEU A 96 5.58 1.25 8.85
N LEU A 97 6.23 1.44 9.99
CA LEU A 97 7.66 1.31 10.17
C LEU A 97 8.03 -0.11 10.59
N PHE A 98 8.93 -0.71 9.85
CA PHE A 98 9.63 -1.94 10.19
C PHE A 98 11.12 -1.65 10.46
N PRO A 99 11.84 -2.52 11.17
CA PRO A 99 13.27 -2.33 11.42
C PRO A 99 14.09 -2.11 10.14
N GLU A 100 13.71 -2.77 9.05
CA GLU A 100 14.37 -2.67 7.74
C GLU A 100 14.20 -1.29 7.09
N ASP A 101 13.21 -0.51 7.53
CA ASP A 101 12.92 0.83 7.01
C ASP A 101 13.78 1.90 7.67
N VAL A 102 14.58 1.54 8.67
CA VAL A 102 15.45 2.44 9.40
C VAL A 102 16.89 2.21 8.95
N LEU A 103 17.31 3.01 7.97
CA LEU A 103 18.63 2.92 7.32
C LEU A 103 19.77 3.21 8.30
N ASP A 104 19.55 4.14 9.24
CA ASP A 104 20.44 4.43 10.36
C ASP A 104 19.68 4.43 11.69
N PRO A 105 19.62 3.27 12.39
CA PRO A 105 18.94 3.14 13.68
C PRO A 105 19.46 4.11 14.75
N GLY A 106 20.77 4.37 14.79
CA GLY A 106 21.38 5.23 15.79
C GLY A 106 20.97 6.68 15.58
N GLN A 107 21.09 7.16 14.34
CA GLN A 107 20.67 8.51 13.98
C GLN A 107 19.16 8.71 14.11
N PHE A 108 18.35 7.69 13.79
CA PHE A 108 16.90 7.73 13.98
C PHE A 108 16.50 7.91 15.45
N VAL A 109 17.04 7.07 16.34
CA VAL A 109 16.81 7.14 17.79
C VAL A 109 17.28 8.49 18.34
N TYR A 110 18.48 8.94 17.95
CA TYR A 110 19.02 10.23 18.36
C TYR A 110 18.12 11.39 17.92
N ARG A 111 17.69 11.41 16.64
CA ARG A 111 16.86 12.47 16.08
C ARG A 111 15.47 12.49 16.71
N LEU A 112 14.85 11.33 16.92
CA LEU A 112 13.58 11.21 17.65
C LEU A 112 13.71 11.72 19.10
N GLY A 113 14.85 11.47 19.75
CA GLY A 113 15.11 11.91 21.12
C GLY A 113 15.36 13.42 21.25
N THR A 114 16.03 14.03 20.27
CA THR A 114 16.58 15.39 20.39
C THR A 114 15.89 16.46 19.54
N SER A 115 15.20 16.07 18.46
CA SER A 115 14.57 17.03 17.56
C SER A 115 13.48 17.86 18.24
N THR A 116 13.36 19.11 17.81
CA THR A 116 12.29 20.04 18.17
C THR A 116 11.20 20.13 17.11
N ALA A 117 11.30 19.36 16.02
CA ALA A 117 10.27 19.31 14.99
C ALA A 117 8.91 18.92 15.62
N PRO A 118 7.79 19.56 15.24
CA PRO A 118 6.50 19.35 15.89
C PRO A 118 6.06 17.88 15.94
N LEU A 119 6.16 17.17 14.80
CA LEU A 119 5.78 15.76 14.72
C LEU A 119 6.67 14.88 15.61
N LEU A 120 8.00 15.01 15.52
CA LEU A 120 8.93 14.21 16.33
C LEU A 120 8.74 14.47 17.83
N THR A 121 8.45 15.72 18.22
CA THR A 121 8.13 16.07 19.60
C THR A 121 6.84 15.39 20.07
N ARG A 122 5.77 15.41 19.25
CA ARG A 122 4.51 14.72 19.54
C ARG A 122 4.70 13.21 19.66
N LEU A 123 5.43 12.61 18.71
CA LEU A 123 5.77 11.18 18.74
C LEU A 123 6.55 10.83 20.01
N ARG A 124 7.66 11.52 20.31
CA ARG A 124 8.47 11.34 21.53
C ARG A 124 7.63 11.45 22.80
N ASN A 125 6.75 12.44 22.88
CA ASN A 125 5.92 12.67 24.05
C ASN A 125 4.82 11.61 24.22
N GLY A 126 4.35 11.02 23.12
CA GLY A 126 3.35 9.94 23.10
C GLY A 126 3.91 8.55 23.40
N LEU A 127 5.24 8.38 23.42
CA LEU A 127 5.89 7.13 23.84
C LEU A 127 5.63 6.85 25.32
N SER A 128 5.66 5.58 25.70
CA SER A 128 5.58 5.14 27.09
C SER A 128 6.70 5.77 27.92
N SER A 129 6.47 5.98 29.22
CA SER A 129 7.48 6.61 30.10
C SER A 129 8.82 5.87 30.08
N ALA A 130 8.78 4.54 30.03
CA ALA A 130 9.96 3.68 29.93
C ALA A 130 10.70 3.89 28.60
N THR A 131 10.00 3.77 27.46
CA THR A 131 10.58 3.95 26.12
C THR A 131 11.13 5.37 25.95
N ARG A 132 10.40 6.40 26.40
CA ARG A 132 10.83 7.79 26.35
C ARG A 132 12.06 8.07 27.21
N SER A 133 12.12 7.52 28.42
CA SER A 133 13.28 7.69 29.31
C SER A 133 14.52 7.03 28.73
N ALA A 134 14.37 5.81 28.21
CA ALA A 134 15.44 5.10 27.51
C ALA A 134 15.90 5.86 26.25
N LEU A 135 14.98 6.44 25.48
CA LEU A 135 15.30 7.26 24.31
C LEU A 135 16.14 8.50 24.69
N ILE A 136 15.78 9.20 25.77
CA ILE A 136 16.50 10.40 26.24
C ILE A 136 17.88 10.04 26.80
N GLN A 137 18.00 8.89 27.47
CA GLN A 137 19.25 8.37 28.02
C GLN A 137 20.15 7.74 26.95
N SER A 138 19.58 7.33 25.81
CA SER A 138 20.30 6.82 24.64
C SER A 138 21.02 7.96 23.91
N GLY A 139 21.97 8.61 24.59
CA GLY A 139 22.99 9.39 23.91
C GLY A 139 23.82 8.50 22.96
N PRO A 140 24.74 9.08 22.19
CA PRO A 140 25.51 8.34 21.17
C PRO A 140 26.36 7.16 21.68
N ALA A 141 26.46 6.95 23.00
CA ALA A 141 27.28 5.91 23.64
C ALA A 141 26.51 4.94 24.56
N CYS A 142 25.17 5.04 24.68
CA CYS A 142 24.40 4.23 25.64
C CYS A 142 23.77 2.97 25.03
N THR A 143 23.47 1.99 25.90
CA THR A 143 22.85 0.71 25.53
C THR A 143 21.55 0.96 24.77
N PRO A 144 21.43 0.48 23.52
CA PRO A 144 20.30 0.85 22.68
C PRO A 144 19.01 0.22 23.20
N ILE A 145 17.97 1.03 23.35
CA ILE A 145 16.60 0.52 23.40
C ILE A 145 16.35 -0.36 22.16
N PRO A 146 15.71 -1.54 22.30
CA PRO A 146 15.39 -2.36 21.13
C PRO A 146 14.56 -1.56 20.12
N LEU A 147 15.09 -1.34 18.92
CA LEU A 147 14.44 -0.55 17.87
C LEU A 147 13.00 -1.01 17.61
N ALA A 148 12.77 -2.33 17.56
CA ALA A 148 11.45 -2.91 17.37
C ALA A 148 10.41 -2.44 18.41
N THR A 149 10.83 -2.19 19.66
CA THR A 149 9.94 -1.66 20.71
C THR A 149 9.54 -0.22 20.39
N VAL A 150 10.50 0.61 19.99
CA VAL A 150 10.25 2.01 19.59
C VAL A 150 9.31 2.04 18.38
N LEU A 151 9.62 1.30 17.31
CA LEU A 151 8.84 1.30 16.07
C LEU A 151 7.40 0.83 16.29
N ARG A 152 7.18 -0.19 17.14
CA ARG A 152 5.82 -0.64 17.48
C ARG A 152 5.00 0.46 18.16
N GLU A 153 5.59 1.20 19.10
CA GLU A 153 4.90 2.32 19.74
C GLU A 153 4.65 3.48 18.76
N LEU A 154 5.63 3.80 17.91
CA LEU A 154 5.48 4.81 16.87
C LEU A 154 4.37 4.46 15.89
N ASN A 155 4.30 3.21 15.41
CA ASN A 155 3.22 2.75 14.51
C ASN A 155 1.84 2.95 15.13
N ARG A 156 1.68 2.65 16.43
CA ARG A 156 0.43 2.92 17.16
C ARG A 156 0.12 4.42 17.21
N LEU A 157 1.12 5.28 17.43
CA LEU A 157 0.93 6.72 17.49
C LEU A 157 0.63 7.33 16.12
N MET A 158 1.31 6.89 15.06
CA MET A 158 1.11 7.39 13.69
C MET A 158 -0.28 7.06 13.14
N GLN A 159 -0.99 6.10 13.73
CA GLN A 159 -2.40 5.82 13.43
C GLN A 159 -3.37 6.82 14.08
N THR A 160 -2.86 7.80 14.82
CA THR A 160 -3.65 8.87 15.46
C THR A 160 -3.43 10.20 14.76
N ARG A 161 -4.34 11.17 15.02
CA ARG A 161 -4.22 12.53 14.48
C ARG A 161 -3.11 13.29 15.19
N LEU A 162 -1.90 13.24 14.64
CA LEU A 162 -0.72 13.95 15.16
C LEU A 162 -0.48 15.29 14.48
N ILE A 163 -1.12 15.56 13.35
CA ILE A 163 -1.03 16.81 12.61
C ILE A 163 -2.40 17.51 12.69
N GLU A 164 -2.41 18.73 13.19
CA GLU A 164 -3.64 19.53 13.29
C GLU A 164 -4.09 20.00 11.92
N ARG A 165 -5.39 19.85 11.64
CA ARG A 165 -6.03 20.24 10.38
C ARG A 165 -7.44 20.76 10.69
N ASP A 166 -7.97 21.63 9.84
CA ASP A 166 -9.35 22.12 9.96
C ASP A 166 -10.37 21.21 9.22
N GLU A 167 -9.96 19.97 8.93
CA GLU A 167 -10.74 18.99 8.18
C GLU A 167 -11.44 18.00 9.12
N ALA A 168 -12.53 17.41 8.61
CA ALA A 168 -13.23 16.31 9.27
C ALA A 168 -12.27 15.11 9.53
N PRO A 169 -12.57 14.28 10.54
CA PRO A 169 -11.73 13.12 10.86
C PRO A 169 -11.52 12.23 9.63
N SER A 170 -10.26 11.95 9.31
CA SER A 170 -9.90 11.05 8.22
C SER A 170 -9.81 9.60 8.73
N PRO A 171 -9.90 8.58 7.85
CA PRO A 171 -9.64 7.20 8.24
C PRO A 171 -8.23 7.02 8.83
N VAL A 172 -8.05 6.07 9.76
CA VAL A 172 -6.77 5.82 10.46
C VAL A 172 -5.59 5.71 9.52
N ALA A 173 -5.72 4.99 8.41
CA ALA A 173 -4.62 4.79 7.50
C ALA A 173 -4.31 6.02 6.62
N PHE A 174 -5.21 7.01 6.58
CA PHE A 174 -4.88 8.33 6.06
C PHE A 174 -3.99 9.11 7.02
N GLU A 175 -4.28 9.08 8.33
CA GLU A 175 -3.40 9.66 9.36
C GLU A 175 -2.02 9.01 9.33
N LEU A 176 -1.97 7.67 9.19
CA LEU A 176 -0.71 6.93 9.07
C LEU A 176 0.10 7.41 7.87
N ALA A 177 -0.50 7.51 6.69
CA ALA A 177 0.20 7.99 5.50
C ALA A 177 0.71 9.43 5.67
N GLN A 178 -0.10 10.35 6.20
CA GLN A 178 0.34 11.73 6.40
C GLN A 178 1.48 11.85 7.42
N ASN A 179 1.33 11.18 8.56
CA ASN A 179 2.34 11.18 9.61
C ASN A 179 3.64 10.56 9.10
N ARG A 180 3.57 9.47 8.33
CA ARG A 180 4.74 8.83 7.76
C ARG A 180 5.41 9.68 6.69
N ALA A 181 4.66 10.34 5.80
CA ALA A 181 5.22 11.26 4.81
C ALA A 181 5.96 12.42 5.48
N THR A 182 5.37 13.00 6.52
CA THR A 182 6.00 14.06 7.34
C THR A 182 7.22 13.54 8.10
N LEU A 183 7.15 12.31 8.62
CA LEU A 183 8.29 11.69 9.29
C LEU A 183 9.47 11.47 8.33
N ASN A 184 9.20 11.07 7.08
CA ASN A 184 10.23 10.90 6.06
C ASN A 184 10.90 12.24 5.72
N SER A 185 10.13 13.31 5.52
CA SER A 185 10.70 14.64 5.25
C SER A 185 11.51 15.19 6.43
N GLU A 186 11.12 14.86 7.65
CA GLU A 186 11.84 15.22 8.87
C GLU A 186 13.05 14.32 9.16
N CYS A 187 13.23 13.20 8.46
CA CYS A 187 14.31 12.24 8.67
C CYS A 187 14.93 11.80 7.33
N PRO A 188 15.42 12.73 6.49
CA PRO A 188 15.95 12.41 5.18
C PRO A 188 17.18 11.49 5.32
N SER A 189 17.27 10.48 4.47
CA SER A 189 18.35 9.47 4.47
C SER A 189 18.47 8.60 5.73
N ILE A 190 17.62 8.80 6.74
CA ILE A 190 17.55 7.97 7.95
C ILE A 190 16.51 6.86 7.78
N LEU A 191 15.44 7.16 7.04
CA LEU A 191 14.34 6.25 6.77
C LEU A 191 14.29 5.90 5.29
N ASP A 192 13.85 4.67 5.00
CA ASP A 192 13.41 4.28 3.68
C ASP A 192 12.16 5.12 3.33
N GLU A 193 12.28 5.94 2.29
CA GLU A 193 11.25 6.87 1.83
C GLU A 193 10.07 6.16 1.17
N THR A 194 10.18 4.86 0.91
CA THR A 194 9.20 4.17 0.08
C THR A 194 7.91 3.94 0.86
N MET A 195 6.93 4.78 0.58
CA MET A 195 5.50 4.56 0.82
C MET A 195 4.77 4.76 -0.49
N GLY A 196 3.74 3.96 -0.73
CA GLY A 196 2.86 4.20 -1.86
C GLY A 196 2.52 2.95 -2.66
N LEU A 197 2.20 3.15 -3.93
CA LEU A 197 1.76 2.09 -4.82
C LEU A 197 2.96 1.31 -5.37
N GLU A 198 2.99 0.02 -5.08
CA GLU A 198 4.01 -0.87 -5.62
C GLU A 198 3.68 -1.24 -7.08
N LEU A 199 4.47 -0.75 -8.03
CA LEU A 199 4.42 -1.03 -9.48
C LEU A 199 5.74 -1.63 -9.96
N CYS A 200 5.82 -2.33 -11.09
CA CYS A 200 7.02 -3.12 -11.42
C CYS A 200 8.33 -2.31 -11.50
N ASP A 201 8.25 -0.99 -11.74
CA ASP A 201 9.35 -0.03 -11.81
C ASP A 201 9.69 0.65 -10.48
N GLY A 202 8.91 0.45 -9.42
CA GLY A 202 9.22 0.95 -8.09
C GLY A 202 8.02 1.08 -7.16
N THR A 203 8.22 1.77 -6.04
CA THR A 203 7.15 2.22 -5.15
C THR A 203 6.95 3.71 -5.40
N HIS A 204 5.74 4.10 -5.79
CA HIS A 204 5.42 5.48 -6.17
C HIS A 204 4.47 6.10 -5.16
N ASP A 205 4.77 7.31 -4.70
CA ASP A 205 3.94 7.99 -3.72
C ASP A 205 2.58 8.43 -4.31
N ALA A 206 1.65 8.89 -3.47
CA ALA A 206 0.32 9.29 -3.91
C ALA A 206 0.36 10.45 -4.94
N GLY A 207 1.34 11.34 -4.82
CA GLY A 207 1.57 12.48 -5.70
C GLY A 207 2.02 12.02 -7.08
N GLU A 208 3.06 11.18 -7.15
CA GLU A 208 3.58 10.59 -8.39
C GLU A 208 2.48 9.82 -9.14
N VAL A 209 1.71 8.98 -8.42
CA VAL A 209 0.59 8.24 -9.02
C VAL A 209 -0.52 9.19 -9.49
N SER A 210 -0.83 10.25 -8.74
CA SER A 210 -1.82 11.24 -9.19
C SER A 210 -1.38 11.99 -10.44
N GLN A 211 -0.08 12.28 -10.60
CA GLN A 211 0.47 12.94 -11.78
C GLN A 211 0.53 12.02 -13.01
N ALA A 212 0.60 10.71 -12.78
CA ALA A 212 0.52 9.71 -13.83
C ALA A 212 -0.89 9.61 -14.41
N VAL A 213 -1.95 9.80 -13.61
CA VAL A 213 -3.32 9.85 -14.12
C VAL A 213 -3.51 11.05 -15.06
N SER A 214 -4.04 10.79 -16.26
CA SER A 214 -4.37 11.84 -17.22
C SER A 214 -5.31 12.87 -16.60
N ASP A 215 -5.03 14.15 -16.82
CA ASP A 215 -5.85 15.23 -16.27
C ASP A 215 -7.18 15.44 -16.97
N ARG A 216 -7.33 14.81 -18.13
CA ARG A 216 -8.58 14.73 -18.88
C ARG A 216 -9.37 13.47 -18.53
N PHE A 217 -8.86 12.62 -17.64
CA PHE A 217 -9.55 11.40 -17.27
C PHE A 217 -10.86 11.72 -16.54
N ALA A 218 -11.97 11.40 -17.20
CA ALA A 218 -13.33 11.50 -16.67
C ALA A 218 -14.01 10.13 -16.54
N GLY A 219 -13.21 9.06 -16.56
CA GLY A 219 -13.67 7.68 -16.42
C GLY A 219 -13.71 7.17 -14.99
N THR A 220 -13.81 5.86 -14.84
CA THR A 220 -13.80 5.17 -13.54
C THR A 220 -12.46 4.53 -13.25
N LEU A 221 -11.88 4.85 -12.10
CA LEU A 221 -10.69 4.21 -11.55
C LEU A 221 -11.08 3.27 -10.39
N ASP A 222 -10.90 1.97 -10.57
CA ASP A 222 -11.13 0.98 -9.51
C ASP A 222 -9.81 0.65 -8.79
N LEU A 223 -9.68 1.15 -7.58
CA LEU A 223 -8.54 0.94 -6.67
C LEU A 223 -8.88 0.00 -5.51
N THR A 224 -9.95 -0.79 -5.62
CA THR A 224 -10.48 -1.56 -4.47
C THR A 224 -9.68 -2.81 -4.10
N ALA A 225 -8.62 -3.12 -4.85
CA ALA A 225 -7.71 -4.23 -4.58
C ALA A 225 -6.69 -3.97 -3.45
N CYS A 226 -6.57 -2.73 -2.99
CA CYS A 226 -5.67 -2.38 -1.88
C CYS A 226 -6.27 -1.26 -1.01
N PHE A 227 -5.54 -0.90 0.04
CA PHE A 227 -5.84 0.30 0.81
C PHE A 227 -5.56 1.53 -0.06
N SER A 228 -6.61 2.21 -0.51
CA SER A 228 -6.48 3.20 -1.60
C SER A 228 -7.14 4.54 -1.33
N VAL A 229 -7.57 4.82 -0.09
CA VAL A 229 -8.24 6.09 0.24
C VAL A 229 -7.30 7.29 0.00
N VAL A 230 -6.07 7.23 0.50
CA VAL A 230 -5.06 8.30 0.32
C VAL A 230 -4.80 8.57 -1.16
N LEU A 231 -4.66 7.48 -1.93
CA LEU A 231 -4.43 7.55 -3.36
C LEU A 231 -5.64 8.13 -4.10
N ALA A 232 -6.84 7.69 -3.76
CA ALA A 232 -8.08 8.16 -4.33
C ALA A 232 -8.28 9.66 -4.12
N GLU A 233 -8.02 10.17 -2.92
CA GLU A 233 -8.10 11.61 -2.65
C GLU A 233 -7.11 12.42 -3.49
N SER A 234 -5.87 11.94 -3.59
CA SER A 234 -4.81 12.60 -4.37
C SER A 234 -5.17 12.66 -5.85
N ILE A 235 -5.65 11.55 -6.41
CA ILE A 235 -6.12 11.48 -7.80
C ILE A 235 -7.36 12.36 -8.01
N LYS A 236 -8.32 12.36 -7.07
CA LYS A 236 -9.57 13.14 -7.20
C LYS A 236 -9.31 14.64 -7.24
N ARG A 237 -8.30 15.14 -6.52
CA ARG A 237 -7.87 16.55 -6.60
C ARG A 237 -7.31 16.91 -7.99
N ARG A 238 -6.59 15.98 -8.62
CA ARG A 238 -5.98 16.18 -9.94
C ARG A 238 -6.97 16.03 -11.09
N ALA A 239 -7.85 15.03 -11.01
CA ALA A 239 -8.83 14.66 -12.03
C ALA A 239 -10.25 14.69 -11.43
N PRO A 240 -10.83 15.89 -11.17
CA PRO A 240 -12.11 16.02 -10.47
C PRO A 240 -13.30 15.42 -11.24
N GLY A 241 -13.20 15.25 -12.56
CA GLY A 241 -14.21 14.59 -13.39
C GLY A 241 -14.23 13.06 -13.28
N SER A 242 -13.21 12.44 -12.68
CA SER A 242 -13.13 10.98 -12.54
C SER A 242 -14.04 10.43 -11.44
N LEU A 243 -14.45 9.17 -11.57
CA LEU A 243 -15.09 8.41 -10.49
C LEU A 243 -14.06 7.42 -9.93
N ILE A 244 -13.93 7.35 -8.61
CA ILE A 244 -12.90 6.50 -7.98
C ILE A 244 -13.58 5.55 -7.01
N LEU A 245 -13.41 4.25 -7.24
CA LEU A 245 -13.77 3.22 -6.27
C LEU A 245 -12.54 2.92 -5.42
N ALA A 246 -12.62 3.26 -4.13
CA ALA A 246 -11.54 3.05 -3.17
C ALA A 246 -11.98 2.09 -2.07
N ASN A 247 -11.03 1.43 -1.42
CA ASN A 247 -11.30 0.60 -0.26
C ASN A 247 -10.64 1.17 1.00
N ARG A 248 -11.37 1.13 2.11
CA ARG A 248 -10.87 1.57 3.43
C ARG A 248 -9.99 0.51 4.10
N GLU A 249 -10.06 -0.72 3.64
CA GLU A 249 -9.30 -1.84 4.19
C GLU A 249 -8.55 -2.55 3.05
N ALA A 250 -7.42 -3.17 3.36
CA ALA A 250 -6.76 -4.03 2.40
C ALA A 250 -7.63 -5.27 2.18
N VAL A 251 -7.87 -5.63 0.90
CA VAL A 251 -8.59 -6.85 0.54
C VAL A 251 -7.68 -7.69 -0.32
N SER A 252 -7.62 -8.99 -0.03
CA SER A 252 -6.78 -9.90 -0.80
C SER A 252 -7.13 -9.85 -2.29
N PRO A 253 -6.14 -9.78 -3.21
CA PRO A 253 -6.38 -9.91 -4.64
C PRO A 253 -7.17 -11.16 -5.00
N THR A 254 -7.01 -12.27 -4.28
CA THR A 254 -7.79 -13.51 -4.49
C THR A 254 -9.27 -13.37 -4.21
N ILE A 255 -9.67 -12.42 -3.37
CA ILE A 255 -11.08 -12.07 -3.16
C ILE A 255 -11.52 -11.06 -4.22
N ARG A 256 -10.70 -10.05 -4.50
CA ARG A 256 -11.10 -8.93 -5.37
C ARG A 256 -11.18 -9.29 -6.85
N LEU A 257 -10.23 -10.06 -7.40
CA LEU A 257 -10.22 -10.41 -8.82
C LEU A 257 -11.45 -11.22 -9.26
N PRO A 258 -11.95 -12.20 -8.47
CA PRO A 258 -13.21 -12.87 -8.79
C PRO A 258 -14.40 -11.90 -8.91
N LEU A 259 -14.48 -10.88 -8.05
CA LEU A 259 -15.53 -9.85 -8.12
C LEU A 259 -15.41 -8.99 -9.38
N ILE A 260 -14.19 -8.55 -9.70
CA ILE A 260 -13.91 -7.80 -10.94
C ILE A 260 -14.29 -8.65 -12.15
N LYS A 261 -13.85 -9.90 -12.18
CA LYS A 261 -14.18 -10.84 -13.24
C LYS A 261 -15.69 -11.02 -13.41
N GLN A 262 -16.42 -11.20 -12.31
CA GLN A 262 -17.87 -11.32 -12.37
C GLN A 262 -18.54 -10.04 -12.88
N THR A 263 -18.01 -8.88 -12.51
CA THR A 263 -18.45 -7.56 -13.03
C THR A 263 -18.29 -7.50 -14.54
N LEU A 264 -17.11 -7.86 -15.04
CA LEU A 264 -16.83 -7.87 -16.47
C LEU A 264 -17.65 -8.92 -17.22
N ARG A 265 -17.96 -10.08 -16.62
CA ARG A 265 -18.87 -11.07 -17.23
C ARG A 265 -20.26 -10.51 -17.44
N VAL A 266 -20.81 -9.82 -16.43
CA VAL A 266 -22.13 -9.21 -16.55
C VAL A 266 -22.12 -8.12 -17.61
N LEU A 267 -21.10 -7.26 -17.61
CA LEU A 267 -20.95 -6.20 -18.62
C LEU A 267 -20.76 -6.74 -20.05
N ALA A 268 -20.05 -7.85 -20.21
CA ALA A 268 -19.87 -8.51 -21.52
C ALA A 268 -21.18 -9.09 -22.06
N ALA A 269 -22.07 -9.57 -21.18
CA ALA A 269 -23.38 -10.08 -21.57
C ALA A 269 -24.44 -8.97 -21.70
N HIS A 270 -24.34 -7.93 -20.88
CA HIS A 270 -25.29 -6.83 -20.78
C HIS A 270 -24.50 -5.52 -20.58
N PRO A 271 -24.19 -4.79 -21.66
CA PRO A 271 -23.49 -3.52 -21.57
C PRO A 271 -24.21 -2.56 -20.63
N GLY A 272 -23.46 -1.88 -19.75
CA GLY A 272 -24.01 -1.00 -18.72
C GLY A 272 -22.93 -0.23 -17.98
N ASP A 273 -23.33 0.47 -16.92
CA ASP A 273 -22.41 1.22 -16.08
C ASP A 273 -21.59 0.29 -15.16
N TYR A 274 -20.27 0.46 -15.15
CA TYR A 274 -19.37 -0.40 -14.37
C TYR A 274 -19.62 -0.30 -12.87
N ILE A 275 -19.89 0.89 -12.35
CA ILE A 275 -20.07 1.12 -10.90
C ILE A 275 -21.35 0.44 -10.44
N GLU A 276 -22.44 0.62 -11.19
CA GLU A 276 -23.73 0.00 -10.90
C GLU A 276 -23.63 -1.53 -10.88
N VAL A 277 -23.01 -2.13 -11.89
CA VAL A 277 -22.81 -3.59 -11.94
C VAL A 277 -21.89 -4.07 -10.83
N SER A 278 -20.78 -3.37 -10.58
CA SER A 278 -19.82 -3.76 -9.53
C SER A 278 -20.44 -3.68 -8.14
N ARG A 279 -21.23 -2.63 -7.87
CA ARG A 279 -21.99 -2.47 -6.63
C ARG A 279 -22.98 -3.61 -6.44
N ALA A 280 -23.83 -3.89 -7.44
CA ALA A 280 -24.83 -4.94 -7.36
C ALA A 280 -24.22 -6.33 -7.09
N ILE A 281 -23.06 -6.62 -7.67
CA ILE A 281 -22.34 -7.88 -7.41
C ILE A 281 -21.81 -7.95 -5.97
N ARG A 282 -21.25 -6.85 -5.47
CA ARG A 282 -20.74 -6.79 -4.08
C ARG A 282 -21.87 -6.93 -3.07
N GLU A 283 -23.00 -6.25 -3.29
CA GLU A 283 -24.18 -6.34 -2.42
C GLU A 283 -24.76 -7.76 -2.36
N ARG A 284 -24.80 -8.48 -3.49
CA ARG A 284 -25.30 -9.87 -3.53
C ARG A 284 -24.41 -10.89 -2.84
N LEU A 285 -23.13 -10.59 -2.62
CA LEU A 285 -22.19 -11.52 -2.00
C LEU A 285 -21.97 -11.23 -0.51
N LEU A 286 -22.42 -10.07 -0.03
CA LEU A 286 -22.37 -9.68 1.38
C LEU A 286 -23.68 -9.98 2.13
N ASN A 287 -24.76 -10.30 1.41
CA ASN A 287 -26.06 -10.74 1.93
C ASN A 287 -26.23 -12.25 1.74
#